data_AF-A0A4V6PZN4-F1
#
_entry.id   AF-A0A4V6PZN4-F1
#
_cell.length_a   1.000
_cell.length_b   1.000
_cell.length_c   1.000
_cell.angle_alpha   90.00
_cell.angle_beta   90.00
_cell.angle_gamma   90.00
#
_symmetry.space_group_name_H-M   'P 1'
#
loop_
_entity.id
_entity.type
_entity.pdbx_description
1 polymer ?
#
loop_
_entity_poly.entity_id
_entity_poly.type
_entity_poly.pdbx_seq_one_letter_code
_entity_poly.pdbx_strand_id
1 'polypeptide(L)'
;MSRYNWAAPAKLFFWPADDGSEEEVVYPTLDDAIRAAGDGDGEHAWIITQDGDILNPRMIETLREELASRRRGKKARGFSLFPWARAA
;
A
#
# COMPACT_ATOMS: atom_id res chain seq x y z
N MET A 1 -9.79 9.62 -6.62
CA MET A 1 -8.99 9.88 -5.42
C MET A 1 -9.12 8.67 -4.49
N SER A 2 -8.04 8.14 -3.90
CA SER A 2 -8.21 7.14 -2.83
C SER A 2 -8.96 7.76 -1.66
N ARG A 3 -9.83 6.96 -1.05
CA ARG A 3 -10.56 7.28 0.18
C ARG A 3 -9.64 7.46 1.41
N TYR A 4 -8.42 6.91 1.38
CA TYR A 4 -7.50 6.89 2.52
C TYR A 4 -6.31 7.84 2.37
N ASN A 5 -5.84 8.37 3.50
CA ASN A 5 -4.61 9.14 3.57
C ASN A 5 -3.38 8.21 3.62
N TRP A 6 -2.69 8.06 2.49
CA TRP A 6 -1.53 7.17 2.34
C TRP A 6 -0.32 7.57 3.18
N ALA A 7 -0.22 8.84 3.58
CA ALA A 7 0.90 9.37 4.36
C ALA A 7 0.61 9.42 5.87
N ALA A 8 -0.60 9.03 6.30
CA ALA A 8 -0.96 8.96 7.70
C ALA A 8 -0.43 7.67 8.34
N PRO A 9 -0.05 7.68 9.63
CA PRO A 9 0.27 6.48 10.39
C PRO A 9 -0.85 5.44 10.36
N ALA A 10 -0.48 4.17 10.46
CA ALA A 10 -1.41 3.06 10.50
C ALA A 10 -0.86 1.92 11.37
N LYS A 11 -1.75 1.14 11.97
CA LYS A 11 -1.43 -0.01 12.82
C LYS A 11 -1.67 -1.28 12.03
N LEU A 12 -0.69 -2.18 11.99
CA LEU A 12 -0.81 -3.51 11.40
C LEU A 12 -0.80 -4.54 12.53
N PHE A 13 -1.70 -5.52 12.45
CA PHE A 13 -1.72 -6.67 13.34
C PHE A 13 -2.21 -7.91 12.57
N PHE A 14 -1.90 -9.10 13.08
CA PHE A 14 -2.28 -10.36 12.45
C PHE A 14 -3.31 -11.10 13.29
N TRP A 15 -4.41 -11.53 12.66
CA TRP A 15 -5.49 -12.25 13.33
C TRP A 15 -6.08 -13.38 12.47
N PRO A 16 -6.27 -14.59 13.04
CA PRO A 16 -5.84 -15.01 14.38
C PRO A 16 -4.31 -15.05 14.51
N ALA A 17 -3.80 -14.67 15.69
CA ALA A 17 -2.37 -14.76 15.97
C ALA A 17 -1.96 -16.24 16.17
N ASP A 18 -0.90 -16.67 15.48
CA ASP A 18 -0.44 -18.07 15.49
C ASP A 18 0.10 -18.51 16.87
N ASP A 19 0.63 -17.56 17.66
CA ASP A 19 1.16 -17.77 19.01
C ASP A 19 0.23 -17.24 20.12
N GLY A 20 -0.95 -16.73 19.77
CA GLY A 20 -1.88 -16.07 20.69
C GLY A 20 -1.40 -14.71 21.20
N SER A 21 -0.31 -14.14 20.66
CA SER A 21 0.12 -12.78 20.94
C SER A 21 -0.31 -11.84 19.83
N GLU A 22 -1.08 -10.80 20.18
CA GLU A 22 -1.47 -9.77 19.22
C GLU A 22 -0.27 -8.84 19.01
N GLU A 23 0.64 -9.22 18.09
CA GLU A 23 1.78 -8.37 17.75
C GLU A 23 1.28 -7.18 16.90
N GLU A 24 1.01 -6.06 17.59
CA GLU A 24 0.62 -4.80 16.97
C GLU A 24 1.87 -3.98 16.60
N VAL A 25 2.04 -3.72 15.30
CA VAL A 25 3.14 -2.90 14.78
C VAL A 25 2.59 -1.60 14.22
N VAL A 26 3.06 -0.46 14.76
CA VAL A 26 2.69 0.87 14.27
C VAL A 26 3.66 1.29 13.17
N TYR A 27 3.11 1.58 11.98
CA TYR A 27 3.85 2.11 10.85
C TYR A 27 3.66 3.62 10.72
N PRO A 28 4.69 4.37 10.30
CA PRO A 28 4.62 5.81 10.13
C PRO A 28 3.71 6.22 8.97
N THR A 29 3.48 5.34 7.99
CA THR A 29 2.57 5.58 6.87
C THR A 29 1.72 4.35 6.55
N LEU A 30 0.51 4.59 6.02
CA LEU A 30 -0.38 3.55 5.52
C LEU A 30 0.22 2.78 4.33
N ASP A 31 1.02 3.46 3.49
CA ASP A 31 1.79 2.81 2.42
C ASP A 31 2.76 1.76 2.98
N ASP A 32 3.47 2.07 4.07
CA ASP A 32 4.40 1.13 4.70
C ASP A 32 3.67 -0.04 5.37
N ALA A 33 2.54 0.24 6.05
CA ALA A 33 1.71 -0.80 6.65
C ALA A 33 1.17 -1.80 5.60
N ILE A 34 0.67 -1.29 4.46
CA ILE A 34 0.13 -2.12 3.37
C ILE A 34 1.24 -2.95 2.70
N ARG A 35 2.47 -2.42 2.62
CA ARG A 35 3.63 -3.19 2.14
C ARG A 35 3.99 -4.31 3.10
N ALA A 36 4.12 -4.00 4.39
CA ALA A 36 4.46 -4.98 5.41
C ALA A 36 3.43 -6.10 5.52
N ALA A 37 2.14 -5.76 5.46
CA ALA A 37 1.05 -6.74 5.38
C ALA A 37 1.20 -7.71 4.20
N GLY A 38 1.85 -7.25 3.12
CA GLY A 38 2.07 -8.01 1.92
C GLY A 38 3.33 -8.88 1.89
N ASP A 39 4.29 -8.61 2.76
CA ASP A 39 5.53 -9.38 2.92
C ASP A 39 5.39 -10.45 4.03
N GLY A 40 4.43 -10.28 4.94
CA GLY A 40 4.06 -11.26 5.98
C GLY A 40 2.89 -12.18 5.58
N ASP A 41 2.10 -12.59 6.56
CA ASP A 41 0.90 -13.42 6.36
C ASP A 41 -0.31 -12.58 5.94
N GLY A 42 -0.38 -12.29 4.64
CA GLY A 42 -1.41 -11.43 4.06
C GLY A 42 -2.85 -11.92 4.28
N GLU A 43 -3.08 -13.21 4.53
CA GLU A 43 -4.42 -13.76 4.76
C GLU A 43 -4.97 -13.39 6.16
N HIS A 44 -4.06 -13.10 7.09
CA HIS A 44 -4.37 -12.74 8.47
C HIS A 44 -4.07 -11.27 8.79
N ALA A 45 -3.61 -10.48 7.83
CA ALA A 45 -3.25 -9.09 8.05
C ALA A 45 -4.48 -8.18 8.21
N TRP A 46 -4.49 -7.38 9.25
CA TRP A 46 -5.49 -6.33 9.49
C TRP A 46 -4.80 -5.00 9.74
N ILE A 47 -5.35 -3.92 9.19
CA ILE A 47 -4.81 -2.57 9.37
C ILE A 47 -5.85 -1.64 9.96
N ILE A 48 -5.49 -0.89 11.00
CA ILE A 48 -6.29 0.23 11.51
C ILE A 48 -5.65 1.54 11.05
N THR A 49 -6.39 2.36 10.32
CA THR A 49 -5.92 3.68 9.88
C THR A 49 -5.96 4.68 11.03
N GLN A 50 -5.23 5.79 10.91
CA GLN A 50 -5.32 6.91 11.85
C GLN A 50 -6.76 7.45 11.99
N ASP A 51 -7.55 7.38 10.92
CA ASP A 51 -8.95 7.84 10.90
C ASP A 51 -9.90 6.85 11.60
N GLY A 52 -9.40 5.69 12.05
CA GLY A 52 -10.17 4.65 12.72
C GLY A 52 -10.85 3.65 11.78
N ASP A 53 -10.54 3.69 10.48
CA ASP A 53 -11.02 2.68 9.54
C ASP A 53 -10.26 1.36 9.74
N ILE A 54 -10.99 0.24 9.68
CA ILE A 54 -10.41 -1.10 9.74
C ILE A 54 -10.39 -1.69 8.33
N LEU A 55 -9.18 -2.02 7.87
CA LEU A 55 -8.92 -2.69 6.60
C LEU A 55 -8.73 -4.17 6.87
N ASN A 56 -9.60 -4.98 6.26
CA ASN A 56 -9.50 -6.43 6.30
C ASN A 56 -8.53 -6.95 5.21
N PRO A 57 -8.11 -8.23 5.25
CA PRO A 57 -7.19 -8.82 4.29
C PRO A 57 -7.53 -8.53 2.81
N ARG A 58 -8.79 -8.74 2.41
CA ARG A 58 -9.24 -8.51 1.02
C ARG A 58 -9.13 -7.04 0.59
N MET A 59 -9.43 -6.11 1.50
CA MET A 59 -9.27 -4.68 1.23
C MET A 59 -7.81 -4.31 1.08
N ILE A 60 -6.94 -4.90 1.91
CA ILE A 60 -5.48 -4.71 1.83
C ILE A 60 -4.97 -5.21 0.48
N GLU A 61 -5.37 -6.40 0.01
CA GLU A 61 -5.02 -6.91 -1.32
C GLU A 61 -5.42 -5.93 -2.44
N THR A 62 -6.66 -5.44 -2.40
CA THR A 62 -7.17 -4.46 -3.38
C THR A 62 -6.31 -3.18 -3.37
N LEU A 63 -5.95 -2.69 -2.17
CA LEU A 63 -5.10 -1.50 -2.02
C LEU A 63 -3.66 -1.74 -2.47
N ARG A 64 -3.13 -2.96 -2.32
CA ARG A 64 -1.81 -3.36 -2.87
C ARG A 64 -1.81 -3.30 -4.39
N GLU A 65 -2.87 -3.77 -5.04
CA GLU A 65 -3.01 -3.67 -6.50
C GLU A 65 -3.09 -2.21 -6.96
N GLU A 66 -3.81 -1.37 -6.22
CA GLU A 66 -3.86 0.08 -6.46
C GLU A 66 -2.46 0.69 -6.33
N LEU A 67 -1.71 0.31 -5.30
CA LEU A 67 -0.33 0.75 -5.05
C LEU A 67 0.61 0.36 -6.21
N ALA A 68 0.53 -0.89 -6.67
CA ALA A 68 1.32 -1.38 -7.80
C ALA A 68 0.99 -0.64 -9.10
N SER A 69 -0.29 -0.30 -9.30
CA SER A 69 -0.76 0.46 -10.46
C SER A 69 -0.27 1.91 -10.42
N ARG A 70 -0.25 2.55 -9.25
CA ARG A 70 0.33 3.89 -9.05
C ARG A 70 1.81 3.95 -9.40
N ARG A 71 2.60 2.93 -9.04
CA ARG A 71 4.01 2.83 -9.47
C ARG A 71 4.15 2.70 -10.98
N ARG A 72 3.33 1.87 -11.63
CA ARG A 72 3.37 1.69 -13.09
C ARG A 72 3.00 2.96 -13.86
N GLY A 73 1.99 3.70 -13.40
CA GLY A 73 1.59 4.98 -14.02
C GLY A 73 2.62 6.11 -13.88
N LYS A 74 3.52 6.05 -12.89
CA LYS A 74 4.63 7.02 -12.73
C LYS A 74 5.77 6.78 -13.72
N LYS A 75 5.93 5.55 -14.23
CA LYS A 75 6.97 5.18 -15.22
C LYS A 75 6.59 5.57 -16.65
N ALA A 76 5.30 5.67 -16.97
CA ALA A 76 4.82 5.96 -18.32
C ALA A 76 4.95 7.44 -18.77
N ARG A 77 5.25 8.37 -17.86
CA ARG A 77 5.41 9.81 -18.17
C ARG A 77 6.86 10.29 -18.28
N GLY A 78 7.82 9.35 -18.35
CA GLY A 78 9.26 9.63 -18.40
C GLY A 78 9.94 9.42 -19.75
N PHE A 79 9.21 9.17 -20.84
CA PHE A 79 9.77 9.15 -22.19
C PHE A 79 9.28 10.38 -22.98
N SER A 80 9.69 11.56 -22.51
CA SER A 80 9.89 12.70 -23.40
C SER A 80 11.40 12.83 -23.60
N LEU A 81 11.91 12.25 -24.69
CA LEU A 81 13.11 12.75 -25.31
C LEU A 81 12.71 13.32 -26.67
N PHE A 82 13.02 14.61 -26.76
CA PHE A 82 12.62 15.63 -27.72
C PHE A 82 12.95 15.33 -29.21
N PRO A 83 12.40 16.15 -30.12
CA PRO A 83 12.34 15.92 -31.56
C PRO A 83 13.60 16.42 -32.26
N TRP A 84 14.00 15.78 -33.36
CA TRP A 84 14.90 16.42 -34.32
C TRP A 84 14.31 16.32 -35.72
N ALA A 85 13.85 17.47 -36.22
CA ALA A 85 13.62 17.73 -37.62
C ALA A 85 14.93 17.73 -38.41
N ARG A 86 15.03 16.95 -39.49
CA ARG A 86 15.79 17.45 -40.64
C ARG A 86 15.32 16.84 -41.95
N ALA A 87 14.79 17.72 -42.78
CA ALA A 87 14.59 17.53 -44.20
C ALA A 87 15.91 17.23 -44.90
N ALA A 88 15.85 16.35 -45.89
CA ALA A 88 16.61 16.40 -47.14
C ALA A 88 15.89 15.51 -48.16
#